data_AF-A0A1G9HUR2-F1
#
_entry.id   AF-A0A1G9HUR2-F1
#
_cell.length_a   1.000
_cell.length_b   1.000
_cell.length_c   1.000
_cell.angle_alpha   90.00
_cell.angle_beta   90.00
_cell.angle_gamma   90.00
#
_symmetry.space_group_name_H-M   'P 1'
#
loop_
_entity.id
_entity.type
_entity.pdbx_description
1 polymer ?
#
loop_
_entity_poly.entity_id
_entity_poly.type
_entity_poly.pdbx_seq_one_letter_code
_entity_poly.pdbx_strand_id
1 'polypeptide(L)'
;MQRTFTERDRLLKERDRLLRRAARATGLAGSVTALLCMLVPGGLAPDILLGCVLLVLAMAGWQYLLGHTGAIRWVVMTVLTGMAVILLIGFGRPPEPRMNLVEESVIAAVAAGAMSSVAIVLVVSLSRLVTLGSVLGFTVASVVAATVTSNGTIVPLALTISGWFATTLGGWWMGQSIPRAMQRIAAIGRAHRAERHASELEAQRRQDARLLHDTVLATLTLLAHSGVGVSPDALREQAGDDARLLRQLRLGGLPTPRRSGVYTLEPASESTLGNTLESVKQRFGR
;
A
#
# COMPACT_ATOMS: atom_id res chain seq x y z
N MET A 1 -10.26 23.12 9.19
CA MET A 1 -10.63 22.96 7.78
C MET A 1 -9.45 22.57 6.87
N GLN A 2 -8.21 23.04 7.11
CA GLN A 2 -7.03 22.69 6.28
C GLN A 2 -6.59 21.20 6.32
N ARG A 3 -6.71 20.49 7.46
CA ARG A 3 -6.25 19.09 7.57
C ARG A 3 -7.03 18.11 6.67
N THR A 4 -8.35 18.28 6.53
CA THR A 4 -9.19 17.38 5.73
C THR A 4 -8.89 17.47 4.23
N PHE A 5 -8.47 18.64 3.75
CA PHE A 5 -8.05 18.84 2.36
C PHE A 5 -6.80 18.02 2.04
N THR A 6 -5.79 18.07 2.92
CA THR A 6 -4.53 17.34 2.71
C THR A 6 -4.68 15.81 2.73
N GLU A 7 -5.62 15.27 3.52
CA GLU A 7 -5.89 13.83 3.52
C GLU A 7 -6.58 13.39 2.23
N ARG A 8 -7.58 14.15 1.75
CA ARG A 8 -8.28 13.85 0.51
C ARG A 8 -7.32 13.86 -0.69
N ASP A 9 -6.43 14.84 -0.74
CA ASP A 9 -5.43 14.95 -1.81
C ASP A 9 -4.44 13.80 -1.80
N ARG A 10 -4.03 13.32 -0.61
CA ARG A 10 -3.17 12.14 -0.48
C ARG A 10 -3.87 10.87 -0.96
N LEU A 11 -5.14 10.67 -0.60
CA LEU A 11 -5.94 9.53 -1.06
C LEU A 11 -6.09 9.50 -2.59
N LEU A 12 -6.36 10.67 -3.19
CA LEU A 12 -6.48 10.79 -4.64
C LEU A 12 -5.15 10.52 -5.36
N LYS A 13 -4.03 11.02 -4.81
CA LYS A 13 -2.68 10.75 -5.36
C LYS A 13 -2.33 9.25 -5.31
N GLU A 14 -2.67 8.56 -4.21
CA GLU A 14 -2.39 7.13 -4.09
C GLU A 14 -3.29 6.29 -5.00
N ARG A 15 -4.58 6.65 -5.12
CA ARG A 15 -5.47 6.06 -6.14
C ARG A 15 -4.88 6.20 -7.54
N ASP A 16 -4.46 7.40 -7.93
CA ASP A 16 -3.90 7.65 -9.26
C ASP A 16 -2.57 6.91 -9.46
N ARG A 17 -1.78 6.71 -8.41
CA ARG A 17 -0.58 5.87 -8.44
C ARG A 17 -0.93 4.40 -8.68
N LEU A 18 -1.96 3.88 -8.03
CA LEU A 18 -2.43 2.50 -8.21
C LEU A 18 -3.01 2.27 -9.61
N LEU A 19 -3.84 3.19 -10.11
CA LEU A 19 -4.39 3.13 -11.47
C LEU A 19 -3.28 3.12 -12.53
N ARG A 20 -2.23 3.95 -12.35
CA ARG A 20 -1.05 3.95 -13.24
C ARG A 20 -0.28 2.64 -13.20
N ARG A 21 -0.11 2.04 -12.02
CA ARG A 21 0.55 0.73 -11.88
C ARG A 21 -0.25 -0.39 -12.55
N ALA A 22 -1.58 -0.39 -12.37
CA ALA A 22 -2.48 -1.34 -13.02
C ALA A 22 -2.42 -1.19 -14.54
N ALA A 23 -2.55 0.04 -15.06
CA ALA A 23 -2.43 0.34 -16.49
C ALA A 23 -1.11 -0.15 -17.10
N ARG A 24 0.00 0.04 -16.38
CA ARG A 24 1.30 -0.49 -16.80
C ARG A 24 1.33 -2.01 -16.81
N ALA A 25 0.87 -2.67 -15.76
CA ALA A 25 0.89 -4.13 -15.67
C ALA A 25 0.03 -4.76 -16.77
N THR A 26 -1.21 -4.28 -16.95
CA THR A 26 -2.12 -4.76 -18.00
C THR A 26 -1.57 -4.48 -19.41
N GLY A 27 -1.04 -3.28 -19.63
CA GLY A 27 -0.47 -2.92 -20.94
C GLY A 27 0.75 -3.78 -21.30
N LEU A 28 1.69 -3.96 -20.36
CA LEU A 28 2.86 -4.81 -20.57
C LEU A 28 2.48 -6.27 -20.79
N ALA A 29 1.50 -6.79 -20.04
CA ALA A 29 0.98 -8.13 -20.27
C ALA A 29 0.39 -8.27 -21.69
N GLY A 30 -0.40 -7.28 -22.14
CA GLY A 30 -0.92 -7.24 -23.51
C GLY A 30 0.18 -7.19 -24.57
N SER A 31 1.22 -6.39 -24.35
CA SER A 31 2.39 -6.32 -25.24
C SER A 31 3.15 -7.65 -25.30
N VAL A 32 3.33 -8.34 -24.17
CA VAL A 32 3.92 -9.68 -24.13
C VAL A 32 3.05 -10.67 -24.90
N THR A 33 1.72 -10.66 -24.70
CA THR A 33 0.81 -11.52 -25.47
C THR A 33 0.93 -11.28 -26.97
N ALA A 34 1.00 -10.02 -27.41
CA ALA A 34 1.20 -9.68 -28.81
C ALA A 34 2.53 -10.22 -29.36
N LEU A 35 3.63 -10.09 -28.61
CA LEU A 35 4.93 -10.66 -28.99
C LEU A 35 4.87 -12.18 -29.08
N LEU A 36 4.20 -12.85 -28.13
CA LEU A 36 4.02 -14.31 -28.18
C LEU A 36 3.25 -14.75 -29.42
N CYS A 37 2.21 -14.01 -29.81
CA CYS A 37 1.49 -14.27 -31.07
C CYS A 37 2.40 -14.08 -32.30
N MET A 38 3.32 -13.11 -32.29
CA MET A 38 4.25 -12.87 -33.40
C MET A 38 5.33 -13.95 -33.54
N LEU A 39 5.62 -14.71 -32.49
CA LEU A 39 6.63 -15.79 -32.51
C LEU A 39 6.16 -17.04 -33.26
N VAL A 40 4.90 -17.10 -33.70
CA VAL A 40 4.39 -18.23 -34.49
C VAL A 40 5.09 -18.25 -35.85
N PRO A 41 5.86 -19.30 -36.18
CA PRO A 41 6.63 -19.36 -37.42
C PRO A 41 5.70 -19.34 -38.63
N GLY A 42 6.04 -18.51 -39.62
CA GLY A 42 5.25 -18.33 -40.84
C GLY A 42 3.96 -17.51 -40.66
N GLY A 43 3.73 -16.92 -39.48
CA GLY A 43 2.53 -16.10 -39.23
C GLY A 43 2.58 -14.69 -39.80
N LEU A 44 3.78 -14.08 -39.87
CA LEU A 44 4.03 -12.74 -40.39
C LEU A 44 5.22 -12.78 -41.34
N ALA A 45 5.19 -11.95 -42.38
CA ALA A 45 6.33 -11.76 -43.26
C ALA A 45 7.54 -11.20 -42.47
N PRO A 46 8.79 -11.61 -42.75
CA PRO A 46 9.95 -11.26 -41.92
C PRO A 46 10.22 -9.76 -41.77
N ASP A 47 9.95 -8.99 -42.83
CA ASP A 47 10.05 -7.54 -42.90
C ASP A 47 9.01 -6.85 -42.00
N ILE A 48 7.75 -7.30 -42.07
CA ILE A 48 6.66 -6.82 -41.20
C ILE A 48 6.93 -7.21 -39.75
N LEU A 49 7.37 -8.44 -39.51
CA LEU A 49 7.68 -8.97 -38.18
C LEU A 49 8.70 -8.08 -37.46
N LEU A 50 9.81 -7.75 -38.12
CA LEU A 50 10.83 -6.89 -37.53
C LEU A 50 10.27 -5.50 -37.17
N GLY A 51 9.50 -4.89 -38.08
CA GLY A 51 8.85 -3.60 -37.84
C GLY A 51 7.86 -3.65 -36.68
N CYS A 52 7.01 -4.68 -36.63
CA CYS A 52 6.03 -4.89 -35.57
C CYS A 52 6.68 -5.13 -34.21
N VAL A 53 7.74 -5.95 -34.14
CA VAL A 53 8.47 -6.21 -32.89
C VAL A 53 9.08 -4.91 -32.34
N LEU A 54 9.74 -4.12 -33.18
CA LEU A 54 10.32 -2.84 -32.77
C LEU A 54 9.26 -1.87 -32.26
N LEU A 55 8.12 -1.78 -32.96
CA LEU A 55 7.00 -0.93 -32.54
C LEU A 55 6.35 -1.40 -31.23
N VAL A 56 6.19 -2.72 -31.02
CA VAL A 56 5.64 -3.26 -29.77
C VAL A 56 6.60 -3.04 -28.60
N LEU A 57 7.91 -3.17 -28.81
CA LEU A 57 8.91 -2.85 -27.78
C LEU A 57 8.87 -1.35 -27.44
N ALA A 58 8.75 -0.48 -28.44
CA ALA A 58 8.58 0.95 -28.21
C ALA A 58 7.28 1.24 -27.43
N MET A 59 6.17 0.61 -27.80
CA MET A 59 4.88 0.69 -27.10
C MET A 59 5.01 0.25 -25.63
N ALA A 60 5.73 -0.85 -25.36
CA ALA A 60 6.01 -1.31 -24.00
C ALA A 60 6.81 -0.27 -23.19
N GLY A 61 7.78 0.40 -23.83
CA GLY A 61 8.49 1.55 -23.25
C GLY A 61 7.56 2.70 -22.87
N TRP A 62 6.64 3.07 -23.77
CA TRP A 62 5.64 4.12 -23.51
C TRP A 62 4.67 3.76 -22.39
N GLN A 63 4.23 2.49 -22.32
CA GLN A 63 3.39 1.97 -21.23
C GLN A 63 4.12 2.01 -19.88
N TYR A 64 5.42 1.69 -19.86
CA TYR A 64 6.24 1.79 -18.66
C TYR A 64 6.34 3.25 -18.17
N LEU A 65 6.62 4.18 -19.09
CA LEU A 65 6.74 5.61 -18.80
C LEU A 65 5.39 6.24 -18.40
N LEU A 66 4.28 5.76 -18.96
CA LEU A 66 2.92 6.10 -18.53
C LEU A 66 2.69 5.69 -17.07
N GLY A 67 3.09 4.48 -16.69
CA GLY A 67 2.98 3.99 -15.32
C GLY A 67 3.82 4.78 -14.31
N HIS A 68 4.96 5.32 -14.73
CA HIS A 68 5.85 6.09 -13.87
C HIS A 68 5.42 7.56 -13.74
N THR A 69 5.17 8.24 -14.86
CA THR A 69 4.91 9.69 -14.88
C THR A 69 3.42 10.04 -14.85
N GLY A 70 2.56 9.24 -15.48
CA GLY A 70 1.14 9.55 -15.67
C GLY A 70 0.85 10.66 -16.70
N ALA A 71 1.86 11.10 -17.45
CA ALA A 71 1.68 12.18 -18.41
C ALA A 71 0.84 11.71 -19.62
N ILE A 72 -0.09 12.56 -20.06
CA ILE A 72 -1.02 12.25 -21.17
C ILE A 72 -0.30 11.97 -22.49
N ARG A 73 0.87 12.58 -22.70
CA ARG A 73 1.70 12.34 -23.90
C ARG A 73 2.02 10.86 -24.10
N TRP A 74 2.20 10.09 -23.03
CA TRP A 74 2.51 8.67 -23.12
C TRP A 74 1.30 7.82 -23.49
N VAL A 75 0.09 8.27 -23.15
CA VAL A 75 -1.16 7.68 -23.68
C VAL A 75 -1.18 7.82 -25.20
N VAL A 76 -0.94 9.04 -25.69
CA VAL A 76 -0.91 9.32 -27.14
C VAL A 76 0.15 8.49 -27.84
N MET A 77 1.38 8.43 -27.31
CA MET A 77 2.45 7.62 -27.90
C MET A 77 2.13 6.12 -27.91
N THR A 78 1.54 5.58 -26.83
CA THR A 78 1.13 4.16 -26.76
C THR A 78 0.09 3.85 -27.83
N VAL A 79 -0.89 4.73 -28.01
CA VAL A 79 -1.96 4.55 -28.99
C VAL A 79 -1.42 4.68 -30.41
N LEU A 80 -0.64 5.72 -30.71
CA LEU A 80 -0.08 5.94 -32.04
C LEU A 80 0.84 4.78 -32.46
N THR A 81 1.67 4.27 -31.55
CA THR A 81 2.50 3.10 -31.83
C THR A 81 1.69 1.83 -32.02
N GLY A 82 0.67 1.58 -31.20
CA GLY A 82 -0.25 0.44 -31.41
C GLY A 82 -1.01 0.53 -32.73
N MET A 83 -1.51 1.71 -33.11
CA MET A 83 -2.14 1.96 -34.42
C MET A 83 -1.15 1.71 -35.56
N ALA A 84 0.10 2.16 -35.43
CA ALA A 84 1.13 1.90 -36.43
C ALA A 84 1.38 0.39 -36.62
N VAL A 85 1.36 -0.41 -35.55
CA VAL A 85 1.45 -1.89 -35.65
C VAL A 85 0.25 -2.44 -36.42
N ILE A 86 -0.97 -2.04 -36.08
CA ILE A 86 -2.21 -2.51 -36.72
C ILE A 86 -2.20 -2.18 -38.22
N LEU A 87 -1.85 -0.94 -38.57
CA LEU A 87 -1.81 -0.48 -39.95
C LEU A 87 -0.66 -1.12 -40.73
N LEU A 88 0.50 -1.33 -40.11
CA LEU A 88 1.63 -2.02 -40.76
C LEU A 88 1.26 -3.47 -41.14
N ILE A 89 0.53 -4.18 -40.27
CA ILE A 89 0.03 -5.53 -40.58
C ILE A 89 -1.05 -5.47 -41.67
N GLY A 90 -2.01 -4.55 -41.55
CA GLY A 90 -3.13 -4.44 -42.50
C GLY A 90 -2.71 -4.07 -43.93
N PHE A 91 -1.72 -3.17 -44.07
CA PHE A 91 -1.32 -2.61 -45.37
C PHE A 91 0.06 -3.09 -45.87
N GLY A 92 0.92 -3.61 -45.00
CA GLY A 92 2.26 -4.05 -45.38
C GLY A 92 2.32 -5.47 -45.95
N ARG A 93 1.22 -6.22 -45.86
CA ARG A 93 1.16 -7.63 -46.27
C ARG A 93 1.24 -7.83 -47.79
N PRO A 94 1.77 -8.97 -48.28
CA PRO A 94 1.66 -9.35 -49.68
C PRO A 94 0.18 -9.46 -50.09
N PRO A 95 -0.14 -9.33 -51.40
CA PRO A 95 -1.51 -9.45 -51.90
C PRO A 95 -2.01 -10.89 -51.78
N GLU A 96 -2.46 -11.26 -50.59
CA GLU A 96 -3.12 -12.53 -50.28
C GLU A 96 -4.64 -12.33 -50.16
N PRO A 97 -5.46 -13.34 -50.48
CA PRO A 97 -6.92 -13.21 -50.53
C PRO A 97 -7.55 -12.83 -49.19
N ARG A 98 -6.93 -13.25 -48.08
CA ARG A 98 -7.48 -13.13 -46.73
C ARG A 98 -6.38 -12.97 -45.69
N MET A 99 -6.73 -12.33 -44.58
CA MET A 99 -5.88 -12.21 -43.40
C MET A 99 -5.68 -13.56 -42.71
N ASN A 100 -4.45 -13.83 -42.27
CA ASN A 100 -4.12 -15.07 -41.56
C ASN A 100 -4.53 -14.96 -40.07
N LEU A 101 -4.80 -16.09 -39.43
CA LEU A 101 -5.24 -16.13 -38.03
C LEU A 101 -4.23 -15.45 -37.08
N VAL A 102 -2.92 -15.56 -37.37
CA VAL A 102 -1.87 -14.92 -36.59
C VAL A 102 -1.94 -13.41 -36.69
N GLU A 103 -2.10 -12.86 -37.90
CA GLU A 103 -2.25 -11.42 -38.13
C GLU A 103 -3.46 -10.86 -37.38
N GLU A 104 -4.61 -11.55 -37.47
CA GLU A 104 -5.83 -11.20 -36.74
C GLU A 104 -5.61 -11.25 -35.21
N SER A 105 -4.92 -12.27 -34.72
CA SER A 105 -4.61 -12.44 -33.29
C SER A 105 -3.68 -11.37 -32.77
N VAL A 106 -2.67 -10.97 -33.56
CA VAL A 106 -1.73 -9.90 -33.20
C VAL A 106 -2.45 -8.55 -33.17
N ILE A 107 -3.28 -8.24 -34.16
CA ILE A 107 -4.10 -7.02 -34.17
C ILE A 107 -5.00 -6.99 -32.94
N ALA A 108 -5.68 -8.10 -32.63
CA ALA A 108 -6.53 -8.21 -31.45
C ALA A 108 -5.73 -8.02 -30.15
N ALA A 109 -4.57 -8.67 -30.00
CA ALA A 109 -3.75 -8.57 -28.79
C ALA A 109 -3.22 -7.14 -28.56
N VAL A 110 -2.81 -6.45 -29.63
CA VAL A 110 -2.36 -5.06 -29.56
C VAL A 110 -3.54 -4.13 -29.22
N ALA A 111 -4.65 -4.21 -29.95
CA ALA A 111 -5.77 -3.31 -29.80
C ALA A 111 -6.54 -3.53 -28.48
N ALA A 112 -6.86 -4.79 -28.16
CA ALA A 112 -7.67 -5.18 -27.00
C ALA A 112 -6.85 -5.32 -25.72
N GLY A 113 -5.58 -5.68 -25.82
CA GLY A 113 -4.70 -5.91 -24.67
C GLY A 113 -3.80 -4.71 -24.37
N ALA A 114 -2.88 -4.42 -25.28
CA ALA A 114 -1.82 -3.44 -25.03
C ALA A 114 -2.33 -1.99 -25.04
N MET A 115 -3.15 -1.62 -26.02
CA MET A 115 -3.66 -0.25 -26.17
C MET A 115 -4.77 0.07 -25.17
N SER A 116 -5.68 -0.89 -24.90
CA SER A 116 -6.82 -0.69 -24.01
C SER A 116 -6.41 -0.38 -22.55
N SER A 117 -5.17 -0.68 -22.16
CA SER A 117 -4.66 -0.40 -20.82
C SER A 117 -4.68 1.09 -20.46
N VAL A 118 -4.61 1.98 -21.46
CA VAL A 118 -4.67 3.43 -21.25
C VAL A 118 -6.04 3.88 -20.73
N ALA A 119 -7.10 3.10 -21.00
CA ALA A 119 -8.45 3.39 -20.50
C ALA A 119 -8.49 3.44 -18.98
N ILE A 120 -7.69 2.62 -18.29
CA ILE A 120 -7.61 2.57 -16.83
C ILE A 120 -7.26 3.95 -16.22
N VAL A 121 -6.45 4.75 -16.92
CA VAL A 121 -6.00 6.07 -16.44
C VAL A 121 -6.93 7.20 -16.89
N LEU A 122 -7.74 6.98 -17.93
CA LEU A 122 -8.59 8.03 -18.53
C LEU A 122 -9.97 8.15 -17.88
N VAL A 123 -10.40 7.18 -17.08
CA VAL A 123 -11.75 7.16 -16.46
C VAL A 123 -11.93 8.20 -15.32
N VAL A 124 -10.88 8.96 -14.98
CA VAL A 124 -10.85 9.81 -13.78
C VAL A 124 -11.56 11.15 -13.94
N SER A 125 -11.60 11.74 -15.14
CA SER A 125 -12.19 13.09 -15.36
C SER A 125 -12.94 13.19 -16.68
N LEU A 126 -13.88 14.13 -16.78
CA LEU A 126 -14.68 14.33 -17.99
C LEU A 126 -13.82 14.64 -19.22
N SER A 127 -12.81 15.49 -19.07
CA SER A 127 -11.84 15.80 -20.14
C SER A 127 -11.08 14.56 -20.62
N ARG A 128 -10.69 13.67 -19.70
CA ARG A 128 -10.01 12.42 -20.02
C ARG A 128 -10.98 11.39 -20.62
N LEU A 129 -12.26 11.45 -20.27
CA LEU A 129 -13.29 10.61 -20.87
C LEU A 129 -13.54 10.99 -22.34
N VAL A 130 -13.48 12.27 -22.69
CA VAL A 130 -13.48 12.72 -24.09
C VAL A 130 -12.25 12.14 -24.82
N THR A 131 -11.05 12.25 -24.22
CA THR A 131 -9.83 11.64 -24.79
C THR A 131 -9.97 10.12 -24.95
N LEU A 132 -10.59 9.44 -24.01
CA LEU A 132 -10.88 8.00 -24.08
C LEU A 132 -11.77 7.68 -25.28
N GLY A 133 -12.87 8.43 -25.46
CA GLY A 133 -13.76 8.27 -26.61
C GLY A 133 -13.03 8.48 -27.94
N SER A 134 -12.22 9.54 -28.05
CA SER A 134 -11.43 9.81 -29.25
C SER A 134 -10.44 8.69 -29.56
N VAL A 135 -9.65 8.27 -28.57
CA VAL A 135 -8.63 7.23 -28.73
C VAL A 135 -9.28 5.88 -29.08
N LEU A 136 -10.40 5.52 -28.43
CA LEU A 136 -11.16 4.33 -28.76
C LEU A 136 -11.67 4.38 -30.21
N GLY A 137 -12.23 5.52 -30.62
CA GLY A 137 -12.70 5.73 -31.98
C GLY A 137 -11.60 5.55 -33.02
N PHE A 138 -10.42 6.15 -32.80
CA PHE A 138 -9.25 5.97 -33.68
C PHE A 138 -8.74 4.52 -33.71
N THR A 139 -8.73 3.85 -32.55
CA THR A 139 -8.32 2.44 -32.47
C THR A 139 -9.28 1.56 -33.27
N VAL A 140 -10.58 1.71 -33.07
CA VAL A 140 -11.62 0.99 -33.83
C VAL A 140 -11.51 1.28 -35.32
N ALA A 141 -11.35 2.55 -35.71
CA ALA A 141 -11.18 2.93 -37.11
C ALA A 141 -9.94 2.28 -37.74
N SER A 142 -8.81 2.21 -37.02
CA SER A 142 -7.59 1.56 -37.51
C SER A 142 -7.76 0.04 -37.67
N VAL A 143 -8.46 -0.62 -36.75
CA VAL A 143 -8.76 -2.05 -36.83
C VAL A 143 -9.70 -2.32 -38.01
N VAL A 144 -10.77 -1.53 -38.17
CA VAL A 144 -11.70 -1.64 -39.30
C VAL A 144 -10.98 -1.40 -40.63
N ALA A 145 -10.13 -0.37 -40.72
CA ALA A 145 -9.36 -0.10 -41.92
C ALA A 145 -8.46 -1.30 -42.27
N ALA A 146 -7.73 -1.84 -41.29
CA ALA A 146 -6.87 -2.99 -41.49
C ALA A 146 -7.65 -4.24 -41.91
N THR A 147 -8.80 -4.54 -41.28
CA THR A 147 -9.57 -5.76 -41.58
C THR A 147 -10.39 -5.66 -42.87
N VAL A 148 -10.95 -4.50 -43.19
CA VAL A 148 -11.72 -4.31 -44.44
C VAL A 148 -10.81 -4.39 -45.65
N THR A 149 -9.63 -3.76 -45.60
CA THR A 149 -8.66 -3.82 -46.71
C THR A 149 -8.08 -5.23 -46.90
N SER A 150 -8.03 -6.04 -45.85
CA SER A 150 -7.44 -7.39 -45.88
C SER A 150 -8.46 -8.55 -45.98
N ASN A 151 -9.75 -8.25 -46.14
CA ASN A 151 -10.84 -9.24 -46.03
C ASN A 151 -10.79 -10.05 -44.71
N GLY A 152 -10.35 -9.44 -43.62
CA GLY A 152 -10.28 -10.04 -42.30
C GLY A 152 -11.66 -10.31 -41.68
N THR A 153 -11.67 -11.13 -40.63
CA THR A 153 -12.90 -11.43 -39.86
C THR A 153 -13.31 -10.27 -38.94
N ILE A 154 -14.52 -10.38 -38.37
CA ILE A 154 -15.00 -9.46 -37.32
C ILE A 154 -14.34 -9.71 -35.95
N VAL A 155 -13.56 -10.78 -35.79
CA VAL A 155 -13.02 -11.21 -34.48
C VAL A 155 -12.09 -10.16 -33.86
N PRO A 156 -11.11 -9.56 -34.57
CA PRO A 156 -10.25 -8.53 -33.99
C PRO A 156 -11.03 -7.30 -33.53
N LEU A 157 -12.07 -6.92 -34.26
CA LEU A 157 -12.96 -5.81 -33.90
C LEU A 157 -13.75 -6.11 -32.63
N ALA A 158 -14.36 -7.28 -32.55
CA ALA A 158 -15.12 -7.71 -31.37
C ALA A 158 -14.22 -7.74 -30.12
N LEU A 159 -13.03 -8.35 -30.22
CA LEU A 159 -12.06 -8.39 -29.13
C LEU A 159 -11.58 -6.99 -28.73
N THR A 160 -11.36 -6.10 -29.70
CA THR A 160 -11.00 -4.70 -29.42
C THR A 160 -12.07 -4.05 -28.54
N ILE A 161 -13.34 -4.10 -28.96
CA ILE A 161 -14.44 -3.50 -28.20
C ILE A 161 -14.53 -4.12 -26.79
N SER A 162 -14.45 -5.45 -26.68
CA SER A 162 -14.49 -6.16 -25.40
C SER A 162 -13.33 -5.80 -24.48
N GLY A 163 -12.11 -5.72 -25.01
CA GLY A 163 -10.91 -5.37 -24.23
C GLY A 163 -10.98 -3.94 -23.68
N TRP A 164 -11.34 -2.98 -24.53
CA TRP A 164 -11.55 -1.60 -24.12
C TRP A 164 -12.67 -1.45 -23.09
N PHE A 165 -13.78 -2.16 -23.26
CA PHE A 165 -14.86 -2.17 -22.28
C PHE A 165 -14.40 -2.75 -20.94
N ALA A 166 -13.70 -3.89 -20.95
CA ALA A 166 -13.20 -4.55 -19.76
C ALA A 166 -12.21 -3.68 -18.98
N THR A 167 -11.23 -3.06 -19.65
CA THR A 167 -10.25 -2.20 -18.97
C THR A 167 -10.86 -0.88 -18.50
N THR A 168 -11.83 -0.32 -19.23
CA THR A 168 -12.58 0.86 -18.80
C THR A 168 -13.39 0.55 -17.53
N LEU A 169 -14.13 -0.56 -17.52
CA LEU A 169 -14.92 -0.99 -16.36
C LEU A 169 -14.02 -1.30 -15.16
N GLY A 170 -12.89 -1.97 -15.39
CA GLY A 170 -11.87 -2.22 -14.36
C GLY A 170 -11.29 -0.93 -13.79
N GLY A 171 -10.92 0.03 -14.64
CA GLY A 171 -10.45 1.36 -14.24
C GLY A 171 -11.47 2.13 -13.42
N TRP A 172 -12.73 2.12 -13.86
CA TRP A 172 -13.86 2.73 -13.15
C TRP A 172 -14.06 2.10 -11.76
N TRP A 173 -14.12 0.77 -11.71
CA TRP A 173 -14.33 0.02 -10.49
C TRP A 173 -13.20 0.23 -9.48
N MET A 174 -11.94 0.21 -9.92
CA MET A 174 -10.78 0.54 -9.07
C MET A 174 -10.85 1.99 -8.58
N GLY A 175 -11.21 2.92 -9.47
CA GLY A 175 -11.36 4.34 -9.15
C GLY A 175 -12.38 4.61 -8.05
N GLN A 176 -13.44 3.81 -7.96
CA GLN A 176 -14.46 3.91 -6.92
C GLN A 176 -14.13 3.11 -5.64
N SER A 177 -13.56 1.92 -5.78
CA SER A 177 -13.31 1.01 -4.66
C SER A 177 -12.15 1.44 -3.77
N ILE A 178 -11.06 1.97 -4.35
CA ILE A 178 -9.86 2.36 -3.60
C ILE A 178 -10.15 3.46 -2.55
N PRO A 179 -10.79 4.61 -2.89
CA PRO A 179 -11.07 5.65 -1.90
C PRO A 179 -11.94 5.15 -0.75
N ARG A 180 -12.94 4.30 -1.05
CA ARG A 180 -13.84 3.71 -0.04
C ARG A 180 -13.09 2.79 0.91
N ALA A 181 -12.21 1.93 0.39
CA ALA A 181 -11.39 1.05 1.22
C ALA A 181 -10.42 1.83 2.10
N MET A 182 -9.72 2.83 1.53
CA MET A 182 -8.78 3.64 2.31
C MET A 182 -9.45 4.44 3.43
N GLN A 183 -10.65 4.98 3.19
CA GLN A 183 -11.43 5.68 4.21
C GLN A 183 -11.81 4.76 5.38
N ARG A 184 -12.21 3.52 5.09
CA ARG A 184 -12.53 2.51 6.11
C ARG A 184 -11.30 2.13 6.93
N ILE A 185 -10.16 1.88 6.28
CA ILE A 185 -8.90 1.57 6.96
C ILE A 185 -8.46 2.73 7.86
N ALA A 186 -8.58 3.97 7.37
CA ALA A 186 -8.26 5.16 8.16
C ALA A 186 -9.18 5.31 9.39
N ALA A 187 -10.47 4.97 9.26
CA ALA A 187 -11.41 4.98 10.37
C ALA A 187 -11.06 3.92 11.43
N ILE A 188 -10.74 2.68 11.01
CA ILE A 188 -10.30 1.61 11.91
C ILE A 188 -9.01 2.00 12.64
N GLY A 189 -8.03 2.57 11.92
CA GLY A 189 -6.78 3.02 12.52
C GLY A 189 -6.96 4.14 13.56
N ARG A 190 -7.95 5.03 13.36
CA ARG A 190 -8.31 6.04 14.38
C ARG A 190 -8.98 5.39 15.60
N ALA A 191 -9.88 4.43 15.39
CA ALA A 191 -10.53 3.71 16.46
C ALA A 191 -9.52 2.93 17.32
N HIS A 192 -8.59 2.21 16.70
CA HIS A 192 -7.58 1.44 17.44
C HIS A 192 -6.60 2.35 18.22
N ARG A 193 -6.25 3.53 17.69
CA ARG A 193 -5.46 4.49 18.47
C ARG A 193 -6.23 5.05 19.66
N ALA A 194 -7.52 5.34 19.49
CA ALA A 194 -8.37 5.78 20.59
C ALA A 194 -8.51 4.69 21.66
N GLU A 195 -8.67 3.43 21.25
CA GLU A 195 -8.69 2.26 22.13
C GLU A 195 -7.38 2.12 22.90
N ARG A 196 -6.21 2.17 22.24
CA ARG A 196 -4.91 2.11 22.93
C ARG A 196 -4.75 3.22 23.96
N HIS A 197 -5.09 4.46 23.60
CA HIS A 197 -5.03 5.57 24.56
C HIS A 197 -5.97 5.37 25.74
N ALA A 198 -7.17 4.81 25.52
CA ALA A 198 -8.09 4.49 26.60
C ALA A 198 -7.52 3.37 27.50
N SER A 199 -6.93 2.32 26.92
CA SER A 199 -6.29 1.25 27.69
C SER A 199 -5.06 1.72 28.47
N GLU A 200 -4.25 2.61 27.90
CA GLU A 200 -3.11 3.24 28.59
C GLU A 200 -3.59 4.08 29.78
N LEU A 201 -4.65 4.88 29.60
CA LEU A 201 -5.24 5.68 30.69
C LEU A 201 -5.86 4.80 31.77
N GLU A 202 -6.53 3.71 31.42
CA GLU A 202 -7.09 2.76 32.39
C GLU A 202 -5.99 2.03 33.15
N ALA A 203 -4.91 1.62 32.47
CA ALA A 203 -3.75 1.00 33.10
C ALA A 203 -3.05 1.98 34.07
N GLN A 204 -2.87 3.24 33.67
CA GLN A 204 -2.35 4.30 34.54
C GLN A 204 -3.23 4.47 35.78
N ARG A 205 -4.56 4.58 35.62
CA ARG A 205 -5.49 4.69 36.76
C ARG A 205 -5.41 3.49 37.70
N ARG A 206 -5.28 2.27 37.17
CA ARG A 206 -5.12 1.06 38.01
C ARG A 206 -3.78 1.04 38.74
N GLN A 207 -2.71 1.46 38.09
CA GLN A 207 -1.38 1.52 38.69
C GLN A 207 -1.32 2.57 39.80
N ASP A 208 -1.88 3.76 39.56
CA ASP A 208 -2.00 4.81 40.56
C ASP A 208 -2.82 4.35 41.77
N ALA A 209 -3.94 3.66 41.55
CA ALA A 209 -4.76 3.12 42.63
C ALA A 209 -4.02 2.06 43.47
N ARG A 210 -3.21 1.19 42.84
CA ARG A 210 -2.39 0.20 43.56
C ARG A 210 -1.29 0.87 44.37
N LEU A 211 -0.59 1.84 43.79
CA LEU A 211 0.42 2.63 44.50
C LEU A 211 -0.18 3.36 45.70
N LEU A 212 -1.37 3.94 45.57
CA LEU A 212 -2.11 4.55 46.68
C LEU A 212 -2.47 3.52 47.76
N HIS A 213 -2.92 2.32 47.37
CA HIS A 213 -3.27 1.28 48.32
C HIS A 213 -2.07 0.79 49.13
N ASP A 214 -0.95 0.50 48.45
CA ASP A 214 0.26 -0.04 49.08
C ASP A 214 0.90 0.98 50.03
N THR A 215 0.92 2.25 49.63
CA THR A 215 1.43 3.34 50.50
C THR A 215 0.56 3.51 51.74
N VAL A 216 -0.76 3.61 51.59
CA VAL A 216 -1.69 3.71 52.72
C VAL A 216 -1.60 2.50 53.65
N LEU A 217 -1.51 1.28 53.12
CA LEU A 217 -1.31 0.07 53.94
C LEU A 217 0.03 0.07 54.67
N ALA A 218 1.11 0.51 54.04
CA ALA A 218 2.42 0.62 54.68
C ALA A 218 2.37 1.60 55.86
N THR A 219 1.75 2.78 55.70
CA THR A 219 1.60 3.74 56.80
C THR A 219 0.69 3.21 57.92
N LEU A 220 -0.44 2.57 57.57
CA LEU A 220 -1.37 2.00 58.56
C LEU A 220 -0.76 0.85 59.36
N THR A 221 0.05 -0.01 58.73
CA THR A 221 0.73 -1.11 59.43
C THR A 221 1.80 -0.60 60.40
N LEU A 222 2.54 0.44 60.02
CA LEU A 222 3.45 1.16 60.93
C LEU A 222 2.72 1.74 62.15
N LEU A 223 1.57 2.38 61.92
CA LEU A 223 0.73 2.94 62.99
C LEU A 223 0.15 1.83 63.90
N ALA A 224 -0.31 0.72 63.32
CA ALA A 224 -0.90 -0.40 64.06
C ALA A 224 0.09 -1.09 65.00
N HIS A 225 1.37 -1.17 64.63
CA HIS A 225 2.45 -1.65 65.50
C HIS A 225 2.97 -0.57 66.49
N SER A 226 2.23 0.53 66.66
CA SER A 226 2.54 1.64 67.57
C SER A 226 3.92 2.29 67.32
N GLY A 227 4.51 2.07 66.14
CA GLY A 227 5.89 2.49 65.84
C GLY A 227 6.97 1.84 66.72
N VAL A 228 6.67 0.75 67.44
CA VAL A 228 7.65 0.09 68.33
C VAL A 228 8.84 -0.41 67.51
N GLY A 229 10.02 0.17 67.75
CA GLY A 229 11.26 -0.13 67.02
C GLY A 229 11.60 0.83 65.87
N VAL A 230 10.80 1.86 65.63
CA VAL A 230 11.03 2.89 64.59
C VAL A 230 11.17 4.26 65.25
N SER A 231 12.19 5.02 64.87
CA SER A 231 12.43 6.35 65.45
C SER A 231 11.30 7.33 65.11
N PRO A 232 10.96 8.28 66.01
CA PRO A 232 9.93 9.29 65.76
C PRO A 232 10.22 10.15 64.53
N ASP A 233 11.49 10.37 64.22
CA ASP A 233 11.92 11.15 63.07
C ASP A 233 11.72 10.39 61.76
N ALA A 234 11.97 9.07 61.73
CA ALA A 234 11.68 8.23 60.57
C ALA A 234 10.18 8.17 60.24
N LEU A 235 9.31 8.15 61.27
CA LEU A 235 7.85 8.22 61.06
C LEU A 235 7.40 9.57 60.48
N ARG A 236 7.99 10.69 60.93
CA ARG A 236 7.68 12.02 60.38
C ARG A 236 8.18 12.17 58.95
N GLU A 237 9.36 11.62 58.66
CA GLU A 237 9.93 11.62 57.31
C GLU A 237 9.05 10.82 56.35
N GLN A 238 8.65 9.59 56.73
CA GLN A 238 7.77 8.75 55.91
C GLN A 238 6.38 9.37 55.70
N ALA A 239 5.76 9.93 56.74
CA ALA A 239 4.49 10.65 56.61
C ALA A 239 4.63 11.91 55.71
N GLY A 240 5.78 12.59 55.77
CA GLY A 240 6.11 13.71 54.91
C GLY A 240 6.27 13.31 53.44
N ASP A 241 6.88 12.16 53.18
CA ASP A 241 7.06 11.62 51.83
C ASP A 241 5.74 11.13 51.23
N ASP A 242 4.92 10.43 52.02
CA ASP A 242 3.57 10.01 51.61
C ASP A 242 2.69 11.22 51.27
N ALA A 243 2.73 12.28 52.08
CA ALA A 243 1.99 13.52 51.81
C ALA A 243 2.45 14.23 50.52
N ARG A 244 3.75 14.21 50.21
CA ARG A 244 4.29 14.75 48.94
C ARG A 244 3.85 13.91 47.75
N LEU A 245 3.88 12.58 47.88
CA LEU A 245 3.42 11.64 46.84
C LEU A 245 1.92 11.85 46.54
N LEU A 246 1.08 11.92 47.56
CA LEU A 246 -0.36 12.19 47.42
C LEU A 246 -0.63 13.54 46.75
N ARG A 247 0.16 14.57 47.08
CA ARG A 247 0.05 15.90 46.44
C ARG A 247 0.48 15.87 44.98
N GLN A 248 1.51 15.09 44.62
CA GLN A 248 1.93 14.89 43.23
C GLN A 248 0.88 14.15 42.41
N LEU A 249 0.30 13.08 42.95
CA LEU A 249 -0.78 12.32 42.32
C LEU A 249 -2.04 13.18 42.15
N ARG A 250 -2.38 14.02 43.14
CA ARG A 250 -3.51 14.96 43.05
C ARG A 250 -3.32 16.05 41.98
N LEU A 251 -2.07 16.42 41.69
CA LEU A 251 -1.72 17.40 40.65
C LEU A 251 -1.50 16.77 39.28
N GLY A 252 -1.68 15.45 39.13
CA GLY A 252 -1.48 14.72 37.88
C GLY A 252 -0.01 14.58 37.48
N GLY A 253 0.92 14.74 38.43
CA GLY A 253 2.34 14.53 38.18
C GLY A 253 2.66 13.04 38.06
N LEU A 254 3.36 12.64 36.99
CA LEU A 254 3.96 11.32 36.89
C LEU A 254 4.97 11.16 38.04
N PRO A 255 4.82 10.16 38.92
CA PRO A 255 5.75 9.97 40.03
C PRO A 255 7.14 9.66 39.44
N THR A 256 8.07 10.60 39.56
CA THR A 256 9.49 10.32 39.32
C THR A 256 10.08 9.84 40.63
N PRO A 257 10.33 8.54 40.83
CA PRO A 257 10.92 8.07 42.07
C PRO A 257 12.37 8.59 42.11
N ARG A 258 12.68 9.47 43.08
CA ARG A 258 14.05 9.93 43.32
C ARG A 258 14.78 9.11 44.40
N ARG A 259 14.05 8.33 45.21
CA ARG A 259 14.58 7.32 46.13
C ARG A 259 13.41 6.59 46.77
N SER A 260 13.31 5.28 46.57
CA SER A 260 12.68 4.41 47.56
C SER A 260 13.73 4.19 48.66
N GLY A 261 13.41 4.53 49.91
CA GLY A 261 14.24 4.19 51.06
C GLY A 261 14.59 2.70 51.06
N VAL A 262 15.80 2.39 51.49
CA VAL A 262 16.46 1.07 51.41
C VAL A 262 15.63 -0.01 52.11
N TYR A 263 14.99 -0.87 51.31
CA TYR A 263 14.71 -2.26 51.66
C TYR A 263 15.11 -3.09 50.45
N THR A 264 16.30 -3.69 50.49
CA THR A 264 16.79 -4.57 49.42
C THR A 264 16.17 -5.95 49.62
N LEU A 265 14.97 -6.16 49.07
CA LEU A 265 14.51 -7.50 48.74
C LEU A 265 15.14 -7.86 47.39
N GLU A 266 16.19 -8.67 47.39
CA GLU A 266 16.70 -9.27 46.15
C GLU A 266 15.62 -10.17 45.54
N PRO A 267 15.23 -9.95 44.26
CA PRO A 267 14.47 -10.94 43.51
C PRO A 267 15.40 -12.11 43.18
N ALA A 268 14.86 -13.32 43.34
CA ALA A 268 15.49 -14.58 42.97
C ALA A 268 16.18 -14.50 41.59
N SER A 269 17.50 -14.52 41.59
CA SER A 269 18.27 -14.97 40.44
C SER A 269 18.55 -16.46 40.63
N GLU A 270 18.13 -17.23 39.64
CA GLU A 270 18.61 -18.59 39.45
C GLU A 270 20.14 -18.63 39.54
N SER A 271 20.61 -19.51 40.43
CA SER A 271 21.80 -20.32 40.26
C SER A 271 23.05 -19.62 39.73
N THR A 272 23.90 -19.19 40.65
CA THR A 272 25.35 -19.30 40.45
C THR A 272 26.00 -19.66 41.77
N LEU A 273 25.97 -20.97 42.06
CA LEU A 273 26.51 -21.68 43.22
C LEU A 273 28.03 -21.48 43.51
N GLY A 274 28.70 -20.52 42.87
CA GLY A 274 30.16 -20.38 42.92
C GLY A 274 30.71 -19.51 44.05
N ASN A 275 29.98 -18.48 44.49
CA ASN A 275 30.54 -17.43 45.37
C ASN A 275 30.21 -17.59 46.87
N THR A 276 29.53 -18.66 47.27
CA THR A 276 29.08 -18.87 48.66
C THR A 276 30.03 -19.71 49.52
N LEU A 277 30.95 -20.48 48.93
CA LEU A 277 31.90 -21.28 49.72
C LEU A 277 33.08 -20.45 50.25
N GLU A 278 33.52 -19.44 49.51
CA GLU A 278 34.58 -18.52 49.95
C GLU A 278 34.12 -17.58 51.07
N SER A 279 32.87 -17.09 50.99
CA SER A 279 32.29 -16.22 52.01
C SER A 279 31.97 -16.97 53.31
N VAL A 280 31.70 -18.28 53.25
CA VAL A 280 31.54 -19.12 54.44
C VAL A 280 32.89 -19.50 55.05
N LYS A 281 33.94 -19.74 54.24
CA LYS A 281 35.30 -20.04 54.73
C LYS A 281 35.95 -18.87 55.48
N GLN A 282 35.71 -17.63 55.04
CA GLN A 282 36.12 -16.43 55.79
C GLN A 282 35.36 -16.23 57.11
N ARG A 283 34.14 -16.77 57.22
CA ARG A 283 33.29 -16.59 58.40
C ARG A 283 33.61 -17.55 59.56
N PHE A 284 34.23 -18.70 59.29
CA PHE A 284 34.52 -19.73 60.30
C PHE A 284 36.00 -20.11 60.44
N GLY A 285 36.91 -19.50 59.67
CA GLY A 285 38.35 -19.77 59.74
C GLY A 285 39.07 -18.95 60.81
N ARG A 286 39.09 -19.46 62.04
CA ARG A 286 40.25 -19.40 62.93
C ARG A 286 40.82 -20.81 63.04
#